data_AF-A0A2R7ILD6-F1
#
_entry.id   AF-A0A2R7ILD6-F1
#
_cell.length_a   1.000
_cell.length_b   1.000
_cell.length_c   1.000
_cell.angle_alpha   90.00
_cell.angle_beta   90.00
_cell.angle_gamma   90.00
#
_symmetry.space_group_name_H-M   'P 1'
#
loop_
_entity.id
_entity.type
_entity.pdbx_description
1 polymer ?
#
loop_
_entity_poly.entity_id
_entity_poly.type
_entity_poly.pdbx_seq_one_letter_code
_entity_poly.pdbx_strand_id
1 'polypeptide(L)'
;MRLGRAIIPSGACINCSPSAKLPPATRTSWTCSTHAPEILQARVERRHRHSSRMDAPTKLSANFALEELLVSDTARKHGIANTPTPEHLANIKRYLVPGLEAIRTLVGGKPVRSHSAYRNPAVNALVGGTPTSAHPLGFADDITVEGLGAEALARIIAKAMTARLIRIDQLILESGRGVVHVSFDPRARGMRGHQPRGAGTPINWRFFG
;
A
#
# COMPACT_ATOMS: atom_id res chain seq x y z
N MET A 1 37.65 37.20 38.14
CA MET A 1 37.99 35.94 38.85
C MET A 1 37.97 34.80 37.84
N ARG A 2 39.16 34.23 37.59
CA ARG A 2 39.54 32.92 36.97
C ARG A 2 38.53 32.29 35.98
N LEU A 3 38.71 32.40 34.66
CA LEU A 3 39.59 31.56 33.80
C LEU A 3 39.65 30.08 34.22
N GLY A 4 38.82 29.26 33.57
CA GLY A 4 38.91 27.79 33.55
C GLY A 4 39.67 27.32 32.32
N ARG A 5 40.78 26.61 32.57
CA ARG A 5 41.81 26.16 31.62
C ARG A 5 41.36 24.96 30.76
N ALA A 6 41.98 24.89 29.58
CA ALA A 6 42.00 23.74 28.68
C ALA A 6 42.72 22.52 29.26
N ILE A 7 42.33 21.32 28.81
CA ILE A 7 43.19 20.12 28.73
C ILE A 7 42.83 19.39 27.42
N ILE A 8 43.82 19.28 26.52
CA ILE A 8 43.86 18.38 25.35
C ILE A 8 44.90 17.26 25.65
N PRO A 9 45.12 16.27 24.76
CA PRO A 9 44.85 14.84 24.97
C PRO A 9 46.11 14.01 25.28
N SER A 10 45.96 12.74 25.66
CA SER A 10 47.11 11.82 25.80
C SER A 10 46.70 10.35 25.70
N GLY A 11 47.37 9.59 24.84
CA GLY A 11 47.35 8.13 24.75
C GLY A 11 46.66 7.62 23.47
N ALA A 12 47.32 7.59 22.31
CA ALA A 12 48.40 6.70 21.89
C ALA A 12 48.02 5.20 21.88
N CYS A 13 48.06 4.67 20.66
CA CYS A 13 47.85 3.30 20.22
C CYS A 13 48.86 2.31 20.80
N ILE A 14 48.44 1.08 21.13
CA ILE A 14 49.18 -0.20 21.03
C ILE A 14 48.07 -1.28 21.03
N ASN A 15 47.75 -1.98 19.95
CA ASN A 15 48.46 -3.20 19.58
C ASN A 15 48.11 -3.63 18.13
N CYS A 16 49.08 -3.54 17.24
CA CYS A 16 49.20 -4.40 16.07
C CYS A 16 50.50 -5.18 16.22
N SER A 17 50.47 -6.50 16.08
CA SER A 17 51.58 -7.31 15.57
C SER A 17 51.18 -8.79 15.38
N PRO A 18 51.92 -9.53 14.52
CA PRO A 18 51.30 -10.31 13.44
C PRO A 18 51.72 -11.79 13.40
N SER A 19 51.26 -12.49 12.35
CA SER A 19 51.91 -13.62 11.67
C SER A 19 51.92 -15.00 12.34
N ALA A 20 51.34 -15.98 11.62
CA ALA A 20 52.06 -17.14 11.05
C ALA A 20 51.05 -17.99 10.25
N LYS A 21 50.99 -17.89 8.91
CA LYS A 21 51.68 -18.74 7.91
C LYS A 21 51.43 -20.27 8.06
N LEU A 22 50.66 -20.79 7.10
CA LEU A 22 50.47 -22.21 6.75
C LEU A 22 51.75 -22.86 6.20
N PRO A 23 51.87 -24.20 6.32
CA PRO A 23 52.53 -25.06 5.34
C PRO A 23 51.61 -26.19 4.78
N PRO A 24 52.03 -26.92 3.72
CA PRO A 24 51.17 -27.28 2.59
C PRO A 24 50.63 -28.73 2.58
N ALA A 25 49.74 -28.94 1.62
CA ALA A 25 49.00 -30.16 1.30
C ALA A 25 49.88 -31.38 0.99
N THR A 26 49.42 -32.55 1.44
CA THR A 26 49.85 -33.85 0.92
C THR A 26 48.73 -34.50 0.11
N ARG A 27 49.12 -34.94 -1.08
CA ARG A 27 48.30 -35.51 -2.15
C ARG A 27 48.43 -37.02 -2.04
N THR A 28 47.36 -37.72 -1.68
CA THR A 28 47.28 -39.18 -1.84
C THR A 28 46.31 -39.51 -2.95
N SER A 29 46.89 -39.99 -4.04
CA SER A 29 46.24 -40.57 -5.20
C SER A 29 45.61 -41.92 -4.83
N TRP A 30 44.31 -42.07 -5.06
CA TRP A 30 43.67 -43.37 -5.19
C TRP A 30 43.18 -43.51 -6.62
N THR A 31 43.82 -44.42 -7.37
CA THR A 31 43.26 -44.96 -8.60
C THR A 31 42.41 -46.16 -8.24
N CYS A 32 41.12 -46.14 -8.55
CA CYS A 32 40.34 -47.35 -8.69
C CYS A 32 39.42 -47.19 -9.91
N SER A 33 39.67 -48.03 -10.90
CA SER A 33 38.91 -48.16 -12.12
C SER A 33 37.86 -49.26 -11.88
N THR A 34 36.57 -48.95 -12.01
CA THR A 34 35.55 -49.93 -12.39
C THR A 34 34.27 -49.25 -12.88
N HIS A 35 33.95 -49.52 -14.16
CA HIS A 35 32.64 -49.83 -14.73
C HIS A 35 31.47 -48.83 -14.58
N ALA A 36 30.99 -48.38 -15.75
CA ALA A 36 29.72 -47.69 -15.96
C ALA A 36 28.52 -48.55 -15.52
N PRO A 37 27.37 -47.90 -15.27
CA PRO A 37 26.36 -47.96 -16.31
C PRO A 37 25.81 -46.58 -16.71
N GLU A 38 25.47 -46.48 -18.00
CA GLU A 38 24.48 -45.55 -18.54
C GLU A 38 23.21 -45.53 -17.68
N ILE A 39 22.49 -44.40 -17.74
CA ILE A 39 21.15 -44.10 -17.22
C ILE A 39 21.19 -43.00 -16.16
N LEU A 40 21.20 -41.74 -16.63
CA LEU A 40 20.11 -40.80 -16.39
C LEU A 40 20.32 -39.62 -17.32
N GLN A 41 19.47 -39.50 -18.35
CA GLN A 41 19.30 -38.22 -19.02
C GLN A 41 18.86 -37.22 -17.95
N ALA A 42 19.76 -36.36 -17.50
CA ALA A 42 19.41 -35.13 -16.82
C ALA A 42 18.68 -34.26 -17.85
N ARG A 43 17.39 -34.56 -18.02
CA ARG A 43 16.46 -33.72 -18.75
C ARG A 43 16.40 -32.43 -17.94
N VAL A 44 17.20 -31.45 -18.38
CA VAL A 44 17.14 -30.04 -18.02
C VAL A 44 15.68 -29.75 -17.70
N GLU A 45 15.39 -29.62 -16.40
CA GLU A 45 14.04 -29.39 -15.94
C GLU A 45 13.56 -28.17 -16.70
N ARG A 46 12.45 -28.38 -17.40
CA ARG A 46 11.75 -27.38 -18.16
C ARG A 46 11.71 -26.15 -17.28
N ARG A 47 12.45 -25.10 -17.66
CA ARG A 47 12.18 -23.74 -17.22
C ARG A 47 10.67 -23.61 -17.34
N HIS A 48 9.99 -23.59 -16.20
CA HIS A 48 8.59 -23.24 -16.12
C HIS A 48 8.54 -21.80 -16.61
N ARG A 49 8.39 -21.69 -17.94
CA ARG A 49 7.87 -20.55 -18.64
C ARG A 49 6.53 -20.34 -17.97
N HIS A 50 6.50 -19.48 -16.95
CA HIS A 50 5.26 -19.02 -16.33
C HIS A 50 4.52 -18.32 -17.46
N SER A 51 3.66 -19.11 -18.10
CA SER A 51 2.70 -18.67 -19.08
C SER A 51 1.91 -17.56 -18.41
N SER A 52 1.93 -16.38 -19.02
CA SER A 52 1.13 -15.22 -18.66
C SER A 52 -0.36 -15.50 -18.87
N ARG A 53 -0.91 -16.47 -18.15
CA ARG A 53 -2.35 -16.55 -17.95
C ARG A 53 -2.68 -15.40 -17.03
N MET A 54 -3.37 -14.41 -17.59
CA MET A 54 -4.06 -13.41 -16.79
C MET A 54 -5.07 -14.19 -15.95
N ASP A 55 -4.74 -14.44 -14.69
CA ASP A 55 -5.68 -14.99 -13.73
C ASP A 55 -6.90 -14.05 -13.69
N ALA A 56 -8.10 -14.62 -13.68
CA ALA A 56 -9.32 -13.82 -13.59
C ALA A 56 -9.29 -12.97 -12.30
N PRO A 57 -9.76 -11.72 -12.33
CA PRO A 57 -9.70 -10.84 -11.17
C PRO A 57 -10.45 -11.44 -9.99
N THR A 58 -9.82 -11.38 -8.81
CA THR A 58 -10.35 -11.90 -7.55
C THR A 58 -11.53 -11.04 -7.12
N LYS A 59 -12.76 -11.53 -7.35
CA LYS A 59 -13.98 -10.83 -6.93
C LYS A 59 -14.10 -10.80 -5.41
N LEU A 60 -14.26 -9.60 -4.84
CA LEU A 60 -14.54 -9.38 -3.42
C LEU A 60 -16.03 -9.17 -3.17
N SER A 61 -16.76 -8.71 -4.18
CA SER A 61 -18.21 -8.57 -4.19
C SER A 61 -18.75 -8.68 -5.62
N ALA A 62 -20.05 -8.43 -5.81
CA ALA A 62 -20.67 -8.40 -7.13
C ALA A 62 -20.02 -7.34 -8.04
N ASN A 63 -19.70 -6.17 -7.49
CA ASN A 63 -19.21 -5.04 -8.27
C ASN A 63 -17.73 -4.74 -8.10
N PHE A 64 -17.07 -5.26 -7.05
CA PHE A 64 -15.67 -4.95 -6.76
C PHE A 64 -14.74 -6.17 -6.81
N ALA A 65 -13.56 -5.96 -7.39
CA ALA A 65 -12.45 -6.92 -7.45
C ALA A 65 -11.27 -6.44 -6.58
N LEU A 66 -10.42 -7.37 -6.14
CA LEU A 66 -9.26 -7.01 -5.33
C LEU A 66 -8.26 -6.16 -6.13
N GLU A 67 -8.01 -6.56 -7.37
CA GLU A 67 -6.95 -5.99 -8.20
C GLU A 67 -7.20 -4.51 -8.47
N GLU A 68 -8.46 -4.09 -8.66
CA GLU A 68 -8.79 -2.67 -8.88
C GLU A 68 -8.56 -1.82 -7.63
N LEU A 69 -8.78 -2.37 -6.43
CA LEU A 69 -8.56 -1.67 -5.15
C LEU A 69 -7.08 -1.55 -4.78
N LEU A 70 -6.21 -2.31 -5.43
CA LEU A 70 -4.75 -2.25 -5.24
C LEU A 70 -4.07 -1.36 -6.28
N VAL A 71 -4.79 -0.87 -7.29
CA VAL A 71 -4.25 0.06 -8.29
C VAL A 71 -3.84 1.37 -7.62
N SER A 72 -2.65 1.84 -7.98
CA SER A 72 -2.16 3.17 -7.63
C SER A 72 -1.27 3.70 -8.73
N ASP A 73 -1.65 4.83 -9.32
CA ASP A 73 -0.84 5.50 -10.34
C ASP A 73 0.53 5.92 -9.81
N THR A 74 0.59 6.37 -8.56
CA THR A 74 1.85 6.69 -7.88
C THR A 74 2.73 5.46 -7.74
N ALA A 75 2.17 4.33 -7.29
CA ALA A 75 2.93 3.09 -7.17
C ALA A 75 3.49 2.65 -8.53
N ARG A 76 2.67 2.70 -9.59
CA ARG A 76 3.07 2.39 -10.96
C ARG A 76 4.16 3.33 -11.46
N LYS A 77 3.99 4.65 -11.28
CA LYS A 77 4.95 5.69 -11.70
C LYS A 77 6.33 5.50 -11.05
N HIS A 78 6.36 5.03 -9.80
CA HIS A 78 7.59 4.85 -9.02
C HIS A 78 8.08 3.40 -8.97
N GLY A 79 7.42 2.45 -9.65
CA GLY A 79 7.81 1.04 -9.65
C GLY A 79 7.71 0.37 -8.27
N ILE A 80 6.80 0.82 -7.41
CA ILE A 80 6.62 0.31 -6.04
C ILE A 80 5.51 -0.75 -6.03
N ALA A 81 5.79 -1.90 -5.42
CA ALA A 81 4.76 -2.92 -5.19
C ALA A 81 3.76 -2.45 -4.13
N ASN A 82 2.48 -2.30 -4.50
CA ASN A 82 1.40 -1.84 -3.62
C ASN A 82 0.63 -3.01 -2.98
N THR A 83 1.34 -3.89 -2.27
CA THR A 83 0.75 -5.11 -1.71
C THR A 83 0.24 -4.88 -0.28
N PRO A 84 -1.02 -5.25 0.04
CA PRO A 84 -1.56 -5.18 1.39
C PRO A 84 -1.01 -6.30 2.29
N THR A 85 -0.92 -6.03 3.59
CA THR A 85 -0.73 -7.09 4.59
C THR A 85 -2.03 -7.90 4.72
N PRO A 86 -2.01 -9.10 5.32
CA PRO A 86 -3.24 -9.85 5.60
C PRO A 86 -4.27 -9.07 6.41
N GLU A 87 -3.81 -8.24 7.36
CA GLU A 87 -4.68 -7.36 8.15
C GLU A 87 -5.35 -6.28 7.28
N HIS A 88 -4.58 -5.58 6.45
CA HIS A 88 -5.14 -4.56 5.54
C HIS A 88 -6.11 -5.18 4.55
N LEU A 89 -5.83 -6.39 4.06
CA LEU A 89 -6.74 -7.12 3.18
C LEU A 89 -8.04 -7.51 3.91
N ALA A 90 -7.96 -7.92 5.18
CA ALA A 90 -9.14 -8.19 5.99
C ALA A 90 -9.98 -6.92 6.17
N ASN A 91 -9.34 -5.76 6.38
CA ASN A 91 -10.01 -4.47 6.49
C ASN A 91 -10.74 -4.09 5.20
N ILE A 92 -10.09 -4.26 4.05
CA ILE A 92 -10.69 -4.02 2.73
C ILE A 92 -11.96 -4.87 2.56
N LYS A 93 -11.87 -6.16 2.85
CA LYS A 93 -12.99 -7.10 2.70
C LYS A 93 -14.13 -6.82 3.68
N ARG A 94 -13.81 -6.49 4.92
CA ARG A 94 -14.80 -6.38 6.01
C ARG A 94 -15.49 -5.02 6.07
N TYR A 95 -14.80 -3.95 5.69
CA TYR A 95 -15.29 -2.57 5.88
C TYR A 95 -15.40 -1.81 4.57
N LEU A 96 -14.31 -1.76 3.79
CA LEU A 96 -14.27 -0.92 2.59
C LEU A 96 -15.25 -1.42 1.52
N VAL A 97 -15.16 -2.69 1.12
CA VAL A 97 -15.99 -3.26 0.05
C VAL A 97 -17.49 -3.15 0.36
N PRO A 98 -17.99 -3.54 1.55
CA PRO A 98 -19.39 -3.34 1.89
C PRO A 98 -19.82 -1.86 1.86
N GLY A 99 -18.94 -0.94 2.29
CA GLY A 99 -19.18 0.49 2.23
C GLY A 99 -19.30 1.03 0.80
N LEU A 100 -18.44 0.56 -0.11
CA LEU A 100 -18.51 0.92 -1.52
C LEU A 100 -19.77 0.38 -2.21
N GLU A 101 -20.20 -0.83 -1.88
CA GLU A 101 -21.48 -1.39 -2.36
C GLU A 101 -22.69 -0.60 -1.84
N ALA A 102 -22.64 -0.12 -0.59
CA ALA A 102 -23.66 0.76 -0.05
C ALA A 102 -23.69 2.10 -0.80
N ILE A 103 -22.53 2.70 -1.10
CA ILE A 103 -22.46 3.92 -1.93
C ILE A 103 -23.03 3.67 -3.32
N ARG A 104 -22.68 2.55 -3.96
CA ARG A 104 -23.22 2.15 -5.27
C ARG A 104 -24.75 2.09 -5.23
N THR A 105 -25.31 1.50 -4.18
CA THR A 105 -26.75 1.43 -3.96
C THR A 105 -27.36 2.82 -3.80
N LEU A 106 -26.73 3.71 -3.03
CA LEU A 106 -27.19 5.10 -2.84
C LEU A 106 -27.25 5.90 -4.14
N VAL A 107 -26.35 5.64 -5.09
CA VAL A 107 -26.32 6.32 -6.40
C VAL A 107 -27.13 5.59 -7.47
N GLY A 108 -28.05 4.69 -7.07
CA GLY A 108 -28.98 4.01 -7.98
C GLY A 108 -28.31 2.93 -8.83
N GLY A 109 -27.27 2.26 -8.32
CA GLY A 109 -26.58 1.18 -9.01
C GLY A 109 -25.57 1.65 -10.07
N LYS A 110 -25.31 2.95 -10.18
CA LYS A 110 -24.30 3.51 -11.10
C LYS A 110 -22.88 3.00 -10.74
N PRO A 111 -22.00 2.74 -11.73
CA PRO A 111 -20.63 2.32 -11.47
C PRO A 111 -19.86 3.30 -10.59
N VAL A 112 -19.39 2.81 -9.44
CA VAL A 112 -18.42 3.49 -8.56
C VAL A 112 -17.04 3.02 -9.00
N ARG A 113 -16.20 3.95 -9.47
CA ARG A 113 -14.81 3.68 -9.84
C ARG A 113 -13.89 4.00 -8.67
N SER A 114 -13.08 3.02 -8.29
CA SER A 114 -11.95 3.18 -7.37
C SER A 114 -10.76 3.78 -8.12
N HIS A 115 -10.10 4.77 -7.52
CA HIS A 115 -8.85 5.33 -8.06
C HIS A 115 -7.64 4.98 -7.22
N SER A 116 -7.82 4.81 -5.90
CA SER A 116 -6.72 4.47 -5.01
C SER A 116 -7.24 4.10 -3.61
N ALA A 117 -7.71 2.86 -3.46
CA ALA A 117 -8.14 2.34 -2.18
C ALA A 117 -6.95 2.10 -1.24
N TYR A 118 -6.14 1.08 -1.53
CA TYR A 118 -4.97 0.78 -0.70
C TYR A 118 -3.75 1.60 -1.14
N ARG A 119 -3.02 2.15 -0.16
CA ARG A 119 -1.70 2.76 -0.37
C ARG A 119 -0.74 2.26 0.70
N ASN A 120 0.26 1.47 0.33
CA ASN A 120 1.31 1.13 1.28
C ASN A 120 1.96 2.41 1.87
N PRO A 121 2.66 2.33 3.01
CA PRO A 121 3.22 3.51 3.67
C PRO A 121 4.12 4.38 2.77
N ALA A 122 4.92 3.77 1.89
CA ALA A 122 5.79 4.48 0.96
C ALA A 122 4.99 5.27 -0.08
N VAL A 123 3.98 4.65 -0.69
CA VAL A 123 3.07 5.30 -1.65
C VAL A 123 2.28 6.43 -0.99
N ASN A 124 1.79 6.20 0.23
CA ASN A 124 1.06 7.23 0.99
C ASN A 124 1.96 8.45 1.29
N ALA A 125 3.24 8.23 1.64
CA ALA A 125 4.18 9.32 1.84
C ALA A 125 4.44 10.12 0.55
N LEU A 126 4.61 9.45 -0.59
CA LEU A 126 4.87 10.10 -1.88
C LEU A 126 3.72 11.01 -2.35
N VAL A 127 2.47 10.67 -2.02
CA VAL A 127 1.31 11.52 -2.35
C VAL A 127 1.05 12.62 -1.32
N GLY A 128 1.91 12.80 -0.31
CA GLY A 128 1.70 13.76 0.77
C GLY A 128 0.60 13.34 1.76
N GLY A 129 0.37 12.03 1.90
CA GLY A 129 -0.57 11.47 2.86
C GLY A 129 -0.15 11.73 4.30
N THR A 130 -1.13 11.83 5.20
CA THR A 130 -0.89 12.10 6.63
C THR A 130 -0.66 10.80 7.42
N PRO A 131 -0.05 10.85 8.62
CA PRO A 131 0.04 9.69 9.52
C PRO A 131 -1.32 9.13 9.95
N THR A 132 -2.37 9.96 9.93
CA THR A 132 -3.74 9.58 10.28
C THR A 132 -4.56 9.10 9.08
N SER A 133 -3.91 8.88 7.93
CA SER A 133 -4.55 8.39 6.71
C SER A 133 -5.12 6.98 6.89
N ALA A 134 -6.31 6.76 6.34
CA ALA A 134 -6.99 5.46 6.37
C ALA A 134 -6.62 4.55 5.18
N HIS A 135 -5.99 5.09 4.11
CA HIS A 135 -5.57 4.29 2.95
C HIS A 135 -4.54 3.19 3.29
N PRO A 136 -3.49 3.46 4.10
CA PRO A 136 -2.51 2.43 4.45
C PRO A 136 -3.06 1.31 5.31
N LEU A 137 -4.22 1.52 5.93
CA LEU A 137 -4.89 0.53 6.77
C LEU A 137 -5.94 -0.28 5.99
N GLY A 138 -6.21 0.07 4.73
CA GLY A 138 -7.22 -0.60 3.89
C GLY A 138 -8.66 -0.18 4.18
N PHE A 139 -8.88 0.99 4.80
CA PHE A 139 -10.21 1.48 5.17
C PHE A 139 -10.79 2.56 4.25
N ALA A 140 -10.00 3.08 3.31
CA ALA A 140 -10.39 4.24 2.51
C ALA A 140 -10.25 4.00 1.02
N ASP A 141 -10.94 4.82 0.25
CA ASP A 141 -10.83 4.92 -1.20
C ASP A 141 -11.15 6.33 -1.70
N ASP A 142 -10.52 6.68 -2.82
CA ASP A 142 -10.84 7.87 -3.59
C ASP A 142 -11.68 7.44 -4.79
N ILE A 143 -12.94 7.87 -4.81
CA ILE A 143 -13.93 7.36 -5.75
C ILE A 143 -14.48 8.42 -6.69
N THR A 144 -14.99 7.96 -7.83
CA THR A 144 -15.84 8.71 -8.74
C THR A 144 -17.03 7.86 -9.16
N VAL A 145 -18.10 8.49 -9.63
CA VAL A 145 -19.28 7.78 -10.15
C VAL A 145 -19.54 8.25 -11.58
N GLU A 146 -19.78 7.29 -12.48
CA GLU A 146 -20.03 7.61 -13.87
C GLU A 146 -21.27 8.50 -14.07
N GLY A 147 -21.11 9.59 -14.80
CA GLY A 147 -22.17 10.57 -15.05
C GLY A 147 -22.56 11.40 -13.82
N LEU A 148 -21.75 11.41 -12.75
CA LEU A 148 -22.01 12.17 -11.53
C LEU A 148 -20.75 12.90 -11.08
N GLY A 149 -20.80 14.24 -11.04
CA GLY A 149 -19.68 15.07 -10.58
C GLY A 149 -19.35 14.83 -9.10
N ALA A 150 -18.07 15.00 -8.74
CA ALA A 150 -17.58 14.73 -7.38
C ALA A 150 -18.32 15.53 -6.29
N GLU A 151 -18.63 16.81 -6.54
CA GLU A 151 -19.39 17.59 -5.56
C GLU A 151 -20.82 17.05 -5.36
N ALA A 152 -21.51 16.70 -6.46
CA ALA A 152 -22.85 16.12 -6.38
C ALA A 152 -22.83 14.78 -5.64
N LEU A 153 -21.85 13.92 -5.95
CA LEU A 153 -21.61 12.66 -5.22
C LEU A 153 -21.38 12.91 -3.73
N ALA A 154 -20.48 13.83 -3.37
CA ALA A 154 -20.17 14.13 -1.98
C ALA A 154 -21.40 14.66 -1.23
N ARG A 155 -22.24 15.50 -1.86
CA ARG A 155 -23.49 15.99 -1.26
C ARG A 155 -24.52 14.88 -1.06
N ILE A 156 -24.66 13.94 -2.00
CA ILE A 156 -25.52 12.76 -1.85
C ILE A 156 -25.07 11.93 -0.65
N ILE A 157 -23.77 11.62 -0.56
CA ILE A 157 -23.21 10.85 0.55
C ILE A 157 -23.39 11.60 1.87
N ALA A 158 -23.09 12.90 1.92
CA ALA A 158 -23.27 13.72 3.12
C ALA A 158 -24.73 13.72 3.62
N LYS A 159 -25.70 13.80 2.69
CA LYS A 159 -27.14 13.69 3.02
C LYS A 159 -27.49 12.31 3.57
N ALA A 160 -26.96 11.25 2.98
CA ALA A 160 -27.17 9.88 3.45
C ALA A 160 -26.56 9.65 4.85
N MET A 161 -25.39 10.25 5.13
CA MET A 161 -24.79 10.25 6.48
C MET A 161 -25.69 10.98 7.48
N THR A 162 -26.22 12.17 7.16
CA THR A 162 -27.17 12.90 8.02
C THR A 162 -28.43 12.10 8.29
N ALA A 163 -28.95 11.42 7.27
CA ALA A 163 -30.12 10.54 7.39
C ALA A 163 -29.82 9.19 8.07
N ARG A 164 -28.56 8.94 8.50
CA ARG A 164 -28.09 7.68 9.10
C ARG A 164 -28.33 6.44 8.23
N LEU A 165 -28.39 6.63 6.90
CA LEU A 165 -28.52 5.54 5.93
C LEU A 165 -27.20 4.83 5.66
N ILE A 166 -26.08 5.51 5.88
CA ILE A 166 -24.73 4.97 5.73
C ILE A 166 -23.83 5.52 6.84
N ARG A 167 -22.99 4.66 7.40
CA ARG A 167 -21.98 5.04 8.39
C ARG A 167 -20.64 5.18 7.69
N ILE A 168 -20.10 6.39 7.68
CA ILE A 168 -18.81 6.74 7.08
C ILE A 168 -17.97 7.43 8.16
N ASP A 169 -16.70 7.05 8.25
CA ASP A 169 -15.72 7.63 9.17
C ASP A 169 -15.27 9.02 8.69
N GLN A 170 -14.86 9.12 7.43
CA GLN A 170 -14.47 10.37 6.81
C GLN A 170 -15.04 10.48 5.39
N LEU A 171 -15.63 11.62 5.08
CA LEU A 171 -16.03 12.03 3.74
C LEU A 171 -15.27 13.33 3.40
N ILE A 172 -14.44 13.31 2.37
CA ILE A 172 -13.71 14.50 1.94
C ILE A 172 -13.92 14.71 0.44
N LEU A 173 -14.41 15.89 0.05
CA LEU A 173 -14.45 16.31 -1.34
C LEU A 173 -13.07 16.85 -1.73
N GLU A 174 -12.40 16.24 -2.70
CA GLU A 174 -11.13 16.72 -3.25
C GLU A 174 -11.35 17.36 -4.62
N SER A 175 -11.91 18.58 -4.65
CA SER A 175 -12.40 19.19 -5.90
C SER A 175 -11.30 19.42 -6.94
N GLY A 176 -10.06 19.73 -6.54
CA GLY A 176 -8.94 19.89 -7.46
C GLY A 176 -8.51 18.59 -8.16
N ARG A 177 -8.86 17.44 -7.59
CA ARG A 177 -8.67 16.11 -8.19
C ARG A 177 -9.93 15.56 -8.84
N GLY A 178 -11.08 16.17 -8.60
CA GLY A 178 -12.37 15.67 -9.09
C GLY A 178 -12.77 14.32 -8.48
N VAL A 179 -12.33 14.02 -7.25
CA VAL A 179 -12.65 12.76 -6.55
C VAL A 179 -13.32 13.02 -5.20
N VAL A 180 -13.98 11.99 -4.68
CA VAL A 180 -14.50 11.98 -3.31
C VAL A 180 -13.75 10.93 -2.52
N HIS A 181 -13.05 11.33 -1.48
CA HIS A 181 -12.45 10.43 -0.52
C HIS A 181 -13.50 9.94 0.48
N VAL A 182 -13.54 8.63 0.68
CA VAL A 182 -14.39 7.98 1.69
C VAL A 182 -13.55 7.04 2.54
N SER A 183 -13.83 7.02 3.84
CA SER A 183 -13.26 6.05 4.78
C SER A 183 -14.35 5.36 5.59
N PHE A 184 -14.19 4.06 5.78
CA PHE A 184 -15.04 3.21 6.62
C PHE A 184 -14.27 2.67 7.83
N ASP A 185 -13.27 3.41 8.31
CA ASP A 185 -12.50 3.06 9.52
C ASP A 185 -13.47 2.86 10.71
N PRO A 186 -13.36 1.76 11.47
CA PRO A 186 -14.26 1.46 12.59
C PRO A 186 -14.26 2.52 13.69
N ARG A 187 -13.26 3.42 13.74
CA ARG A 187 -13.28 4.62 14.60
C ARG A 187 -14.52 5.49 14.37
N ALA A 188 -15.05 5.50 13.15
CA ALA A 188 -16.34 6.09 12.78
C ALA A 188 -16.55 7.53 13.29
N ARG A 189 -15.58 8.40 13.02
CA ARG A 189 -15.53 9.80 13.44
C ARG A 189 -16.65 10.66 12.85
N GLY A 190 -17.24 10.25 11.72
CA GLY A 190 -18.33 10.96 11.07
C GLY A 190 -17.94 12.32 10.49
N MET A 191 -16.66 12.50 10.14
CA MET A 191 -16.14 13.78 9.66
C MET A 191 -16.51 14.01 8.19
N ARG A 192 -16.79 15.27 7.85
CA ARG A 192 -17.16 15.70 6.50
C ARG A 192 -16.41 16.98 6.16
N GLY A 193 -15.65 17.01 5.07
CA GLY A 193 -14.80 18.16 4.75
C GLY A 193 -14.53 18.37 3.26
N HIS A 194 -14.01 19.54 2.91
CA HIS A 194 -13.63 19.89 1.55
C HIS A 194 -12.14 20.26 1.50
N GLN A 195 -11.41 19.64 0.58
CA GLN A 195 -9.98 19.82 0.38
C GLN A 195 -9.71 20.21 -1.09
N PRO A 196 -9.73 21.51 -1.41
CA PRO A 196 -9.74 21.95 -2.81
C PRO A 196 -8.45 21.65 -3.58
N ARG A 197 -7.31 21.53 -2.88
CA ARG A 197 -5.99 21.34 -3.48
C ARG A 197 -5.40 19.93 -3.28
N GLY A 198 -6.22 18.98 -2.80
CA GLY A 198 -5.83 17.59 -2.57
C GLY A 198 -4.91 17.37 -1.36
N ALA A 199 -4.33 16.18 -1.27
CA ALA A 199 -3.49 15.73 -0.16
C ALA A 199 -2.39 16.74 0.22
N GLY A 200 -2.11 16.86 1.52
CA GLY A 200 -1.16 17.82 2.08
C GLY A 200 -1.68 19.25 2.23
N THR A 201 -2.92 19.55 1.81
CA THR A 201 -3.53 20.88 1.97
C THR A 201 -4.61 20.93 3.07
N PRO A 202 -4.92 22.09 3.65
CA PRO A 202 -5.92 22.20 4.71
C PRO A 202 -7.31 21.73 4.26
N ILE A 203 -8.03 21.07 5.16
CA ILE A 203 -9.40 20.62 4.95
C ILE A 203 -10.36 21.59 5.62
N ASN A 204 -11.33 22.10 4.87
CA ASN A 204 -12.45 22.87 5.41
C ASN A 204 -13.53 21.91 5.92
N TRP A 205 -13.55 21.67 7.22
CA TRP A 205 -14.53 20.79 7.89
C TRP A 205 -15.93 21.39 8.05
N ARG A 206 -16.13 22.67 7.72
CA ARG A 206 -17.44 23.36 7.80
C ARG A 206 -18.20 23.38 6.47
N PHE A 207 -17.65 22.76 5.42
CA PHE A 207 -18.20 22.86 4.07
C PHE A 207 -19.61 22.27 3.92
N PHE A 208 -19.92 21.19 4.66
CA PHE A 208 -21.18 20.45 4.52
C PHE A 208 -22.30 20.89 5.47
N GLY A 209 -22.10 21.96 6.26
CA GLY A 209 -23.03 22.40 7.32
C GLY A 209 -22.57 21.96 8.69
#